data_AF-A0A4Y8JR46-F1
#
_entry.id   AF-A0A4Y8JR46-F1
#
_cell.length_a   1.000
_cell.length_b   1.000
_cell.length_c   1.000
_cell.angle_alpha   90.00
_cell.angle_beta   90.00
_cell.angle_gamma   90.00
#
_symmetry.space_group_name_H-M   'P 1'
#
loop_
_entity.id
_entity.type
_entity.pdbx_description
1 polymer ?
#
loop_
_entity_poly.entity_id
_entity_poly.type
_entity_poly.pdbx_seq_one_letter_code
_entity_poly.pdbx_strand_id
1 'polypeptide(L)' 'MWKIFGDKEDPRRRLEKIFGEDSPSAGPPPAAREWAATVLAQAGIDAATSELAAIKCLRDAQPRLTLKAAVYLAKDATTL' A
#
# COMPACT_ATOMS: atom_id res chain seq x y z
N MET A 1 -18.48 -10.82 -9.97
CA MET A 1 -17.89 -9.83 -10.90
C MET A 1 -17.67 -8.54 -10.13
N TRP A 2 -16.45 -8.31 -9.62
CA TRP A 2 -16.19 -7.10 -8.82
C TRP A 2 -16.09 -5.88 -9.74
N LYS A 3 -17.05 -4.96 -9.56
CA LYS A 3 -17.07 -3.65 -10.20
C LYS A 3 -15.93 -2.80 -9.65
N ILE A 4 -15.03 -2.42 -10.56
CA ILE A 4 -14.08 -1.31 -10.49
C ILE A 4 -14.76 0.00 -10.03
N PHE A 5 -14.87 0.24 -8.72
CA PHE A 5 -15.23 1.56 -8.22
C PHE A 5 -14.05 2.52 -8.45
N GLY A 6 -14.08 3.19 -9.61
CA GLY A 6 -14.21 4.64 -9.65
C GLY A 6 -13.09 5.53 -9.08
N ASP A 7 -11.90 5.02 -8.79
CA ASP A 7 -10.75 5.86 -8.44
C ASP A 7 -9.71 5.81 -9.56
N LYS A 8 -9.80 6.78 -10.48
CA LYS A 8 -8.77 6.99 -11.53
C LYS A 8 -7.48 7.57 -10.96
N GLU A 9 -7.43 7.88 -9.66
CA GLU A 9 -6.23 8.40 -9.01
C GLU A 9 -5.09 7.38 -9.14
N ASP A 10 -3.93 7.89 -9.50
CA ASP A 10 -2.72 7.11 -9.53
C ASP A 10 -2.34 6.75 -8.08
N PRO A 11 -2.08 5.47 -7.75
CA PRO A 11 -1.76 5.08 -6.39
C PRO A 11 -0.53 5.81 -5.85
N ARG A 12 0.44 6.20 -6.70
CA ARG A 12 1.61 6.99 -6.31
C ARG A 12 1.20 8.38 -5.83
N ARG A 13 0.35 9.07 -6.60
CA ARG A 13 -0.22 10.36 -6.19
C ARG A 13 -1.01 10.28 -4.89
N ARG A 14 -1.71 9.16 -4.67
CA ARG A 14 -2.40 8.94 -3.40
C ARG A 14 -1.41 8.82 -2.25
N LEU A 15 -0.34 8.06 -2.43
CA LEU A 15 0.69 7.84 -1.42
C LEU A 15 1.46 9.13 -1.14
N GLU A 16 1.83 9.89 -2.15
CA GLU A 16 2.43 11.23 -2.04
C GLU A 16 1.59 12.15 -1.15
N LYS A 17 0.27 12.18 -1.36
CA LYS A 17 -0.65 13.00 -0.54
C LYS A 17 -0.75 12.54 0.92
N ILE A 18 -0.50 11.25 1.20
CA ILE A 18 -0.62 10.68 2.55
C ILE A 18 0.71 10.79 3.29
N PHE A 19 1.82 10.51 2.62
CA PHE A 19 3.14 10.34 3.23
C PHE A 19 4.08 11.51 2.96
N GLY A 20 3.71 12.47 2.09
CA GLY A 20 4.43 13.72 1.87
C GLY A 20 5.70 13.61 1.04
N GLU A 21 5.99 12.44 0.46
CA GLU A 21 7.17 12.20 -0.36
C GLU A 21 6.81 11.84 -1.79
N ASP A 22 7.61 12.35 -2.73
CA ASP A 22 7.53 12.00 -4.15
C ASP A 22 7.88 10.53 -4.39
N SER A 23 7.14 9.89 -5.29
CA SER A 23 7.46 8.53 -5.70
C SER A 23 8.69 8.53 -6.62
N PRO A 24 9.69 7.68 -6.37
CA PRO A 24 10.75 7.46 -7.34
C PRO A 24 10.16 6.87 -8.63
N SER A 25 10.90 6.97 -9.74
CA SER A 25 10.51 6.34 -11.02
C SER A 25 10.22 4.84 -10.89
N ALA A 26 10.81 4.19 -9.88
CA ALA A 26 10.73 2.76 -9.62
C ALA A 26 10.17 2.47 -8.21
N GLY A 27 8.90 2.78 -7.96
CA GLY A 27 8.18 2.25 -6.79
C GLY A 27 7.26 3.24 -6.09
N PRO A 28 6.68 2.84 -4.95
CA PRO A 28 6.03 3.74 -4.00
C PRO A 28 7.03 4.75 -3.39
N PRO A 29 6.55 5.86 -2.80
CA PRO A 29 7.39 6.75 -2.00
C PRO A 29 8.11 5.98 -0.89
N PRO A 30 9.38 6.30 -0.56
CA PRO A 30 10.15 5.60 0.47
C PRO A 30 9.43 5.53 1.82
N ALA A 31 8.88 6.64 2.31
CA ALA A 31 8.12 6.70 3.56
C ALA A 31 6.89 5.79 3.54
N ALA A 32 6.21 5.67 2.39
CA ALA A 32 5.07 4.76 2.26
C ALA A 32 5.51 3.29 2.33
N ARG A 33 6.67 2.96 1.75
CA ARG A 33 7.27 1.62 1.77
C ARG A 33 7.73 1.23 3.18
N GLU A 34 8.47 2.11 3.85
CA GLU A 34 8.94 1.91 5.23
C GLU A 34 7.77 1.77 6.21
N TRP A 35 6.74 2.61 6.05
CA TRP A 35 5.51 2.51 6.83
C TRP A 35 4.81 1.16 6.60
N ALA A 36 4.64 0.74 5.34
CA ALA A 36 3.98 -0.52 5.03
C ALA A 36 4.74 -1.72 5.62
N ALA A 37 6.07 -1.74 5.48
CA ALA A 37 6.92 -2.77 6.07
C ALA A 37 6.77 -2.82 7.60
N THR A 38 6.76 -1.66 8.26
CA THR A 38 6.59 -1.56 9.72
C THR A 38 5.24 -2.10 10.19
N VAL A 39 4.14 -1.71 9.52
CA VAL A 39 2.78 -2.15 9.88
C VAL A 39 2.64 -3.66 9.72
N LEU A 40 3.14 -4.22 8.62
CA LEU A 40 3.07 -5.65 8.36
C LEU A 40 3.93 -6.45 9.34
N ALA A 41 5.14 -5.96 9.65
CA ALA A 41 6.01 -6.58 10.65
C ALA A 41 5.37 -6.60 12.04
N GLN A 42 4.76 -5.49 12.47
CA GLN A 42 4.04 -5.41 13.75
C GLN A 42 2.84 -6.36 13.82
N ALA A 43 2.17 -6.60 12.69
CA ALA A 43 1.04 -7.52 12.60
C ALA A 43 1.47 -8.99 12.42
N GLY A 44 2.77 -9.27 12.21
CA GLY A 44 3.26 -10.61 11.87
C GLY A 44 2.73 -11.12 10.53
N ILE A 45 2.44 -10.22 9.59
CA ILE A 45 1.88 -10.55 8.28
C ILE A 45 2.99 -10.50 7.23
N ASP A 46 3.17 -11.62 6.53
CA ASP A 46 3.98 -11.66 5.32
C ASP A 46 3.10 -11.44 4.07
N ALA A 47 3.44 -10.41 3.30
CA ALA A 47 2.71 -10.05 2.09
C ALA A 47 2.87 -11.08 0.97
N ALA A 48 3.97 -11.85 0.94
CA ALA A 48 4.20 -12.88 -0.07
C ALA A 48 3.26 -14.08 0.09
N THR A 49 2.96 -14.45 1.32
CA THR A 49 2.08 -15.58 1.64
C THR A 49 0.62 -15.16 1.86
N SER A 50 0.38 -13.91 2.27
CA SER A 50 -0.94 -13.43 2.71
C SER A 50 -1.33 -12.06 2.15
N GLU A 51 -1.30 -11.88 0.81
CA GLU A 51 -1.59 -10.60 0.13
C GLU A 51 -2.92 -9.95 0.60
N LEU A 52 -4.02 -10.70 0.72
CA LEU A 52 -5.30 -10.15 1.18
C LEU A 52 -5.26 -9.68 2.62
N ALA A 53 -4.54 -10.39 3.51
CA ALA A 53 -4.37 -9.99 4.89
C ALA A 53 -3.51 -8.72 4.98
N ALA A 54 -2.46 -8.62 4.16
CA ALA A 54 -1.62 -7.44 4.06
C ALA A 54 -2.42 -6.22 3.57
N ILE A 55 -3.20 -6.36 2.49
CA ILE A 55 -4.06 -5.27 1.99
C ILE A 55 -5.04 -4.80 3.06
N LYS A 56 -5.68 -5.73 3.78
CA LYS A 56 -6.63 -5.40 4.85
C LYS A 56 -5.92 -4.68 5.99
N CYS A 57 -4.81 -5.22 6.47
CA CYS A 57 -4.01 -4.63 7.55
C CYS A 57 -3.56 -3.21 7.23
N LEU A 58 -3.04 -2.96 6.02
CA LEU A 58 -2.63 -1.63 5.58
C LEU A 58 -3.82 -0.65 5.53
N ARG A 59 -4.99 -1.09 5.09
CA ARG A 59 -6.20 -0.25 5.06
C ARG A 59 -6.76 0.05 6.44
N ASP A 60 -6.68 -0.91 7.35
CA ASP A 60 -7.11 -0.75 8.74
C ASP A 60 -6.17 0.22 9.48
N ALA A 61 -4.86 0.15 9.20
CA ALA A 61 -3.85 1.03 9.77
C ALA A 61 -3.87 2.46 9.18
N GLN A 62 -4.25 2.61 7.91
CA GLN A 62 -4.41 3.92 7.26
C GLN A 62 -5.73 4.01 6.50
N PRO A 63 -6.82 4.49 7.15
CA PRO A 63 -8.15 4.55 6.53
C PRO A 63 -8.23 5.44 5.29
N ARG A 64 -7.31 6.40 5.12
CA ARG A 64 -7.23 7.25 3.93
C ARG A 64 -6.62 6.53 2.73
N LEU A 65 -6.06 5.33 2.92
CA LEU A 65 -5.48 4.52 1.86
C LEU A 65 -6.60 3.96 0.98
N THR A 66 -6.56 4.26 -0.32
CA THR A 66 -7.50 3.64 -1.27
C THR A 66 -7.12 2.17 -1.49
N LEU A 67 -8.06 1.36 -1.97
CA LEU A 67 -7.79 -0.07 -2.22
C LEU A 67 -6.62 -0.24 -3.20
N LYS A 68 -6.57 0.59 -4.25
CA LYS A 68 -5.51 0.54 -5.27
C LYS A 68 -4.13 0.87 -4.69
N ALA A 69 -4.04 1.88 -3.81
CA ALA A 69 -2.80 2.22 -3.12
C ALA A 69 -2.37 1.11 -2.14
N ALA A 70 -3.33 0.50 -1.44
CA ALA A 70 -3.06 -0.63 -0.54
C ALA A 70 -2.54 -1.86 -1.28
N VAL A 71 -3.16 -2.23 -2.41
CA VAL A 71 -2.70 -3.32 -3.28
C VAL A 71 -1.30 -3.01 -3.82
N TYR A 72 -1.05 -1.75 -4.21
CA TYR A 72 0.27 -1.36 -4.72
C TYR A 72 1.38 -1.55 -3.67
N LEU A 73 1.14 -1.11 -2.43
CA LEU A 73 2.09 -1.32 -1.32
C LEU A 73 2.26 -2.79 -0.94
N ALA A 74 1.17 -3.57 -0.90
CA ALA A 74 1.25 -5.00 -0.58
C ALA A 74 2.11 -5.76 -1.60
N LYS A 75 1.99 -5.44 -2.90
CA LYS A 75 2.81 -6.03 -3.96
C LYS A 75 4.27 -5.60 -3.89
N ASP A 76 4.52 -4.34 -3.58
CA ASP A 76 5.88 -3.85 -3.37
C ASP A 76 6.56 -4.55 -2.18
N ALA A 77 5.80 -4.82 -1.12
CA ALA A 77 6.27 -5.54 0.06
C ALA A 77 6.60 -7.02 -0.19
N THR A 78 6.02 -7.67 -1.20
CA THR A 78 6.43 -9.01 -1.64
C THR A 78 7.83 -9.03 -2.29
N THR A 79 8.30 -7.87 -2.76
CA THR A 79 9.58 -7.74 -3.49
C THR A 79 10.73 -7.28 -2.60
N LEU A 80 10.48 -7.06 -1.30
CA LEU A 80 11.49 -6.74 -0.27
C LEU A 80 12.16 -8.02 0.24
#